data_AF-A0A6I3X865-F1
#
_entry.id   AF-A0A6I3X865-F1
#
_cell.length_a   1.000
_cell.length_b   1.000
_cell.length_c   1.000
_cell.angle_alpha   90.00
_cell.angle_beta   90.00
_cell.angle_gamma   90.00
#
_symmetry.space_group_name_H-M   'P 1'
#
loop_
_entity.id
_entity.type
_entity.pdbx_description
1 polymer ?
#
loop_
_entity_poly.entity_id
_entity_poly.type
_entity_poly.pdbx_seq_one_letter_code
_entity_poly.pdbx_strand_id
1 'polypeptide(L)' 'MVTRLSQLFVRTLREDPSDAEVTSHRLLVRAGYIRRQAPGIFAWLPLGLRVRRKVEKVIHDEMERAG' A
#
# COMPACT_ATOMS: atom_id res chain seq x y z
N MET A 1 -15.34 8.02 -9.84
CA MET A 1 -16.24 7.79 -8.67
C MET A 1 -15.45 7.99 -7.40
N VAL A 2 -15.88 8.87 -6.49
CA VAL A 2 -15.23 9.07 -5.20
C VAL A 2 -15.61 7.90 -4.29
N THR A 3 -14.64 7.15 -3.76
CA THR A 3 -14.90 6.08 -2.78
C THR A 3 -15.19 6.71 -1.42
N ARG A 4 -16.39 6.49 -0.87
CA ARG A 4 -16.72 6.90 0.50
C ARG A 4 -15.93 6.04 1.49
N LEU A 5 -15.48 6.62 2.59
CA LEU A 5 -14.69 5.89 3.60
C LEU A 5 -15.46 4.69 4.16
N SER A 6 -16.78 4.83 4.37
CA SER A 6 -17.66 3.74 4.83
C SER A 6 -17.73 2.53 3.90
N GLN A 7 -17.36 2.71 2.62
CA GLN A 7 -17.34 1.65 1.60
C GLN A 7 -15.92 1.17 1.28
N LEU A 8 -14.90 1.85 1.80
CA LEU A 8 -13.51 1.49 1.59
C LEU A 8 -13.11 0.41 2.60
N PHE A 9 -12.62 -0.72 2.12
CA PHE A 9 -11.93 -1.66 2.99
C PHE A 9 -10.57 -1.08 3.41
N VAL A 10 -10.56 -0.47 4.60
CA VAL A 10 -9.37 0.06 5.26
C VAL A 10 -9.41 -0.31 6.74
N ARG A 11 -8.29 -0.81 7.27
CA ARG A 11 -8.14 -1.19 8.68
C ARG A 11 -6.90 -0.54 9.25
N THR A 12 -7.07 0.63 9.85
CA THR A 12 -5.97 1.36 10.49
C THR A 12 -5.64 0.75 11.85
N LEU A 13 -4.36 0.82 12.25
CA LEU A 13 -3.91 0.42 13.58
C LEU A 13 -3.61 1.65 14.45
N ARG A 14 -4.01 1.57 15.73
CA ARG A 14 -3.73 2.60 16.73
C ARG A 14 -2.28 2.57 17.19
N GLU A 15 -1.71 1.38 17.33
CA GLU A 15 -0.34 1.16 17.83
C GLU A 15 0.59 0.72 16.70
N ASP A 16 1.90 0.85 16.96
CA ASP A 16 2.93 0.36 16.04
C ASP A 16 2.96 -1.18 16.02
N PRO A 17 3.08 -1.81 14.84
CA PRO A 17 3.30 -3.25 14.76
C PRO A 17 4.65 -3.60 15.39
N SER A 18 4.69 -4.65 16.20
CA SER A 18 5.91 -5.10 16.88
C SER A 18 6.98 -5.63 15.92
N ASP A 19 6.58 -6.05 14.71
CA ASP A 19 7.43 -6.63 13.67
C ASP A 19 7.90 -5.61 12.61
N ALA A 20 7.66 -4.31 12.83
CA ALA A 20 8.02 -3.24 11.89
C ALA A 20 9.16 -2.35 12.41
N GLU A 21 10.39 -2.69 12.02
CA GLU A 21 11.61 -1.95 12.41
C GLU A 21 11.75 -0.61 11.67
N VAL A 22 11.48 -0.57 10.36
CA VAL A 22 11.64 0.64 9.54
C VAL A 22 10.36 1.48 9.54
N THR A 23 10.49 2.81 9.63
CA THR A 23 9.37 3.76 9.66
C THR A 23 8.40 3.59 8.49
N SER A 24 8.89 3.37 7.27
CA SER A 24 8.04 3.18 6.09
C SER A 24 7.16 1.93 6.21
N HIS A 25 7.73 0.80 6.66
CA HIS A 25 7.01 -0.44 6.89
C HIS A 25 5.92 -0.24 7.96
N ARG A 26 6.27 0.37 9.08
CA ARG A 26 5.34 0.70 10.18
C ARG A 26 4.16 1.53 9.68
N LEU A 27 4.41 2.60 8.92
CA LEU A 27 3.37 3.46 8.38
C LEU A 27 2.46 2.73 7.38
N LEU A 28 3.03 1.91 6.48
CA LEU A 28 2.26 1.15 5.50
C LEU A 28 1.32 0.13 6.16
N VAL A 29 1.78 -0.53 7.23
CA VAL A 29 0.94 -1.46 8.00
C VAL A 29 -0.12 -0.69 8.78
N ARG A 30 0.27 0.37 9.52
CA ARG A 30 -0.65 1.16 10.34
C ARG A 30 -1.76 1.84 9.55
N ALA A 31 -1.45 2.35 8.37
CA ALA A 31 -2.43 3.01 7.51
C ALA A 31 -3.31 2.02 6.73
N GLY A 32 -3.07 0.70 6.86
CA GLY A 32 -3.82 -0.32 6.14
C GLY A 32 -3.53 -0.38 4.64
N TYR A 33 -2.27 -0.18 4.25
CA TYR A 33 -1.83 -0.26 2.85
C TYR A 33 -1.37 -1.67 2.49
N ILE A 34 -0.75 -2.37 3.43
CA ILE A 34 -0.25 -3.74 3.26
C ILE A 34 -0.60 -4.62 4.46
N ARG A 35 -0.59 -5.94 4.26
CA ARG A 35 -0.72 -6.93 5.34
C ARG A 35 0.24 -8.09 5.12
N ARG A 36 1.06 -8.42 6.12
CA ARG A 36 1.98 -9.57 6.08
C ARG A 36 1.19 -10.88 5.99
N GLN A 37 1.54 -11.73 5.02
CA GLN A 37 1.00 -13.10 4.87
C GLN A 37 2.01 -14.15 5.34
N ALA A 38 3.30 -13.90 5.10
CA ALA A 38 4.42 -14.74 5.51
C ALA A 38 5.70 -13.87 5.59
N PRO A 39 6.84 -14.39 6.09
CA PRO A 39 8.11 -13.65 6.05
C PRO A 39 8.47 -13.19 4.63
N GLY A 40 8.63 -11.87 4.45
CA GLY A 40 8.91 -11.25 3.15
C GLY A 40 7.71 -11.18 2.18
N ILE A 41 6.54 -11.71 2.55
CA ILE A 41 5.37 -11.77 1.67
C ILE A 41 4.25 -10.88 2.22
N PHE A 42 3.84 -9.90 1.42
CA PHE A 42 2.83 -8.91 1.78
C PHE A 42 1.68 -8.91 0.76
N ALA A 43 0.46 -8.89 1.28
CA ALA A 43 -0.72 -8.61 0.48
C ALA A 43 -0.93 -7.09 0.37
N TRP A 44 -1.25 -6.62 -0.83
CA TRP A 44 -1.65 -5.24 -1.05
C TRP A 44 -3.13 -5.03 -0.72
N LEU A 45 -3.42 -4.07 0.15
CA LEU A 45 -4.77 -3.66 0.48
C LEU A 45 -5.25 -2.57 -0.51
N PRO A 46 -6.55 -2.23 -0.56
CA PRO A 46 -7.08 -1.34 -1.60
C PRO A 46 -6.37 0.01 -1.74
N LEU A 47 -5.96 0.63 -0.64
CA LEU A 47 -5.16 1.86 -0.66
C LEU A 47 -3.76 1.64 -1.24
N GLY A 48 -3.08 0.57 -0.81
CA GLY A 48 -1.78 0.18 -1.33
C GLY A 48 -1.81 -0.11 -2.83
N LEU A 49 -2.82 -0.86 -3.30
CA LEU A 49 -3.05 -1.13 -4.72
C LEU A 49 -3.21 0.15 -5.54
N ARG A 50 -3.93 1.16 -5.04
CA ARG A 50 -4.11 2.43 -5.74
C ARG A 50 -2.80 3.20 -5.90
N VAL A 51 -1.96 3.24 -4.87
CA VAL A 51 -0.64 3.89 -4.95
C VAL A 51 0.28 3.09 -5.86
N ARG A 52 0.35 1.77 -5.70
CA ARG A 52 1.16 0.87 -6.54
C ARG A 52 0.84 1.06 -8.02
N ARG A 53 -0.44 1.11 -8.40
CA ARG A 53 -0.88 1.36 -9.79
C ARG A 53 -0.45 2.71 -10.34
N LYS A 54 -0.38 3.76 -9.50
CA LYS A 54 0.14 5.07 -9.94
C LYS A 54 1.63 5.00 -10.23
N VAL A 55 2.39 4.32 -9.36
CA VAL A 55 3.83 4.10 -9.57
C VAL A 55 4.06 3.26 -10.83
N GLU A 56 3.33 2.16 -11.00
CA GLU A 56 3.37 1.33 -12.21
C GLU A 56 3.07 2.13 -13.47
N LYS A 57 2.05 3.00 -13.42
CA LYS A 57 1.72 3.87 -14.54
C LYS A 57 2.87 4.81 -14.92
N VAL A 58 3.50 5.48 -13.94
CA VAL A 58 4.64 6.36 -14.20
C VAL A 58 5.79 5.58 -14.82
N ILE A 59 6.11 4.40 -14.27
CA ILE A 59 7.16 3.54 -14.84
C ILE A 59 6.83 3.19 -16.29
N HIS A 60 5.61 2.73 -16.57
CA HIS A 60 5.20 2.35 -17.92
C HIS A 60 5.22 3.55 -18.89
N ASP A 61 4.69 4.70 -18.48
CA ASP A 61 4.68 5.92 -19.29
C ASP A 61 6.12 6.36 -19.62
N GLU A 62 7.07 6.26 -18.68
CA GLU A 62 8.48 6.59 -18.95
C GLU A 62 9.19 5.54 -19.81
N MET A 63 8.88 4.26 -19.65
CA MET A 63 9.42 3.19 -20.51
C MET A 63 8.97 3.40 -21.96
N GLU A 64 7.69 3.64 -22.21
CA GLU A 64 7.16 3.94 -23.55
C GLU A 64 7.79 5.20 -24.18
N ARG A 65 8.14 6.20 -23.36
CA ARG A 65 8.84 7.41 -23.83
C ARG A 65 10.29 7.15 -24.21
N ALA A 66 10.94 6.16 -23.61
CA ALA A 66 12.32 5.81 -23.88
C ALA A 66 12.49 4.96 -25.16
N GLY A 67 11.40 4.37 -25.66
CA GLY A 67 11.38 3.44 -26.80
C GLY A 67 11.54 1.99 -26.37
#